data_AF-A0A8J3WPA6-F1
#
_entry.id   AF-A0A8J3WPA6-F1
#
_cell.length_a   1.000
_cell.length_b   1.000
_cell.length_c   1.000
_cell.angle_alpha   90.00
_cell.angle_beta   90.00
_cell.angle_gamma   90.00
#
_symmetry.space_group_name_H-M   'P 1'
#
loop_
_entity.id
_entity.type
_entity.pdbx_description
1 polymer ?
#
loop_
_entity_poly.entity_id
_entity_poly.type
_entity_poly.pdbx_seq_one_letter_code
_entity_poly.pdbx_strand_id
1 'polypeptide(L)' 'MFAMFGDLCHLCGHHGAGEADHLVPVAIDADQPIDPYGMRPAHGSSSPCPVCSRKCNQERGTGTIIAPLYTSQDW' A
#
# COMPACT_ATOMS: atom_id res chain seq x y z
N MET A 1 -12.02 5.47 -1.57
CA MET A 1 -11.01 4.41 -1.61
C MET A 1 -11.11 3.46 -0.41
N PHE A 2 -10.81 3.85 0.83
CA PHE A 2 -10.93 2.95 1.99
C PHE A 2 -12.34 2.35 2.17
N ALA A 3 -13.38 3.14 1.90
CA ALA A 3 -14.77 2.63 1.90
C ALA A 3 -15.06 1.57 0.81
N MET A 4 -14.22 1.47 -0.23
CA MET A 4 -14.37 0.52 -1.35
C MET A 4 -13.44 -0.70 -1.21
N PHE A 5 -12.21 -0.50 -0.73
CA PHE A 5 -11.17 -1.53 -0.69
C PHE A 5 -10.80 -1.97 0.73
N GLY A 6 -11.43 -1.40 1.77
CA GLY A 6 -11.14 -1.69 3.16
C GLY A 6 -9.78 -1.14 3.60
N ASP A 7 -9.18 -1.82 4.57
CA ASP A 7 -7.90 -1.49 5.22
C ASP A 7 -6.82 -2.56 4.98
N LEU A 8 -7.04 -3.45 4.00
CA LEU A 8 -6.08 -4.47 3.63
C LEU A 8 -4.93 -3.85 2.84
N CYS A 9 -3.72 -3.92 3.38
CA CYS A 9 -2.53 -3.44 2.69
C CYS A 9 -2.27 -4.27 1.42
N HIS A 10 -2.28 -3.63 0.25
CA HIS A 10 -2.06 -4.35 -1.02
C HIS A 10 -0.62 -4.82 -1.23
N LEU A 11 0.33 -4.28 -0.46
CA LEU A 11 1.75 -4.62 -0.55
C LEU A 11 2.13 -5.82 0.32
N CYS A 12 1.52 -6.01 1.49
CA CYS A 12 1.86 -7.11 2.40
C CYS A 12 0.69 -8.05 2.75
N GLY A 13 -0.55 -7.65 2.43
CA GLY A 13 -1.74 -8.46 2.70
C GLY A 13 -2.24 -8.42 4.15
N HIS A 14 -1.76 -7.51 5.00
CA HIS A 14 -2.25 -7.37 6.38
C HIS A 14 -3.25 -6.21 6.53
N HIS A 15 -4.22 -6.37 7.43
CA HIS A 15 -5.17 -5.32 7.80
C HIS A 15 -4.53 -4.15 8.56
N GLY A 16 -5.29 -3.08 8.78
CA GLY A 16 -4.85 -1.89 9.49
C GLY A 16 -4.05 -0.90 8.64
N ALA A 17 -4.17 -0.94 7.32
CA ALA A 17 -3.59 0.08 6.44
C ALA A 17 -4.34 1.41 6.59
N GLY A 18 -3.60 2.48 6.91
CA GLY A 18 -4.16 3.82 7.09
C GLY A 18 -3.81 4.83 5.99
N GLU A 19 -2.96 4.47 5.03
CA GLU A 19 -2.51 5.37 3.96
C GLU A 19 -2.97 4.88 2.58
N ALA A 20 -3.13 5.82 1.64
CA ALA A 20 -3.43 5.53 0.25
C ALA A 20 -2.10 5.47 -0.54
N ASP A 21 -1.84 4.33 -1.18
CA ASP A 21 -0.72 4.19 -2.10
C ASP A 21 -1.20 4.28 -3.55
N HIS A 22 -0.53 5.09 -4.36
CA HIS A 22 -0.83 5.20 -5.78
C HIS A 22 -0.23 4.01 -6.54
N LEU A 23 -1.07 3.31 -7.31
CA LEU A 23 -0.64 2.15 -8.10
C LEU A 23 0.45 2.54 -9.10
N VAL A 24 0.30 3.69 -9.74
CA VAL A 24 1.36 4.37 -10.48
C VAL A 24 1.99 5.41 -9.55
N PRO A 25 3.29 5.31 -9.23
CA PRO A 25 3.95 6.31 -8.39
C PRO A 25 3.77 7.72 -8.97
N VAL A 26 3.46 8.70 -8.10
CA VAL A 26 3.34 10.12 -8.48
C VAL A 26 4.63 10.65 -9.13
N ALA A 27 5.79 10.09 -8.77
CA ALA A 27 7.07 10.45 -9.38
C ALA A 27 7.18 10.03 -10.86
N ILE A 28 6.34 9.09 -11.32
CA ILE A 28 6.27 8.65 -12.72
C ILE A 28 5.19 9.43 -13.48
N ASP A 29 4.05 9.69 -12.83
CA ASP A 29 2.95 10.49 -13.38
C ASP A 29 2.40 11.45 -12.32
N ALA A 30 2.82 12.72 -12.42
CA ALA A 30 2.49 13.76 -11.46
C ALA A 30 1.09 14.36 -11.67
N ASP A 31 0.54 14.25 -12.88
CA ASP A 31 -0.74 14.84 -13.28
C ASP A 31 -1.90 13.83 -13.15
N GLN A 32 -1.63 12.64 -12.59
CA GLN A 32 -2.66 11.63 -12.43
C GLN A 32 -3.81 12.14 -11.55
N PRO A 33 -5.06 11.96 -11.99
CA PRO A 33 -6.21 12.39 -11.21
C PRO A 33 -6.28 11.62 -9.89
N ILE A 34 -6.91 12.22 -8.87
CA ILE A 34 -7.28 11.52 -7.64
C ILE A 34 -8.39 10.53 -7.99
N ASP A 35 -8.00 9.35 -8.46
CA ASP A 35 -8.88 8.25 -8.82
C ASP A 35 -8.82 7.16 -7.74
N PRO A 36 -9.95 6.88 -7.04
CA PRO A 36 -10.01 5.76 -6.10
C PRO A 36 -9.59 4.41 -6.68
N TYR A 37 -9.75 4.19 -7.99
CA TYR A 37 -9.34 2.96 -8.66
C TYR A 37 -7.82 2.91 -8.94
N GLY A 38 -7.17 4.06 -9.03
CA GLY A 38 -5.71 4.21 -9.18
C GLY A 38 -4.94 4.08 -7.88
N MET A 39 -5.61 3.81 -6.75
CA MET A 39 -4.98 3.73 -5.43
C MET A 39 -5.40 2.47 -4.66
N ARG A 40 -4.52 1.96 -3.79
CA ARG A 40 -4.79 0.82 -2.89
C ARG A 40 -4.30 1.07 -1.46
N PRO A 41 -5.02 0.60 -0.42
CA PRO A 41 -4.62 0.84 0.96
C PRO A 41 -3.23 0.27 1.20
N ALA A 42 -2.36 1.01 1.90
CA ALA A 42 -1.04 0.56 2.27
C ALA A 42 -0.66 1.05 3.68
N HIS A 43 0.21 0.29 4.35
CA HIS A 43 0.88 0.77 5.56
C HIS A 43 1.95 1.79 5.20
N GLY A 44 2.08 2.84 5.99
CA GLY A 44 3.14 3.82 5.80
C GLY A 44 3.63 4.49 7.07
N SER A 45 4.16 5.70 6.99
CA SER A 45 4.87 6.35 8.09
C SER A 45 3.94 6.74 9.25
N SER A 46 2.70 7.10 8.95
CA SER A 46 1.64 7.40 9.91
C SER A 46 0.87 6.16 10.37
N SER A 47 0.97 5.05 9.63
CA SER A 47 0.29 3.79 9.93
C SER A 47 1.18 2.60 9.53
N PRO A 48 2.23 2.29 10.30
CA PRO A 48 3.12 1.17 10.01
C PRO A 48 2.42 -0.17 10.20
N CYS A 49 2.88 -1.20 9.51
CA CYS A 49 2.27 -2.53 9.58
C CYS A 49 2.48 -3.16 10.96
N PRO A 50 1.42 -3.59 11.68
CA PRO A 50 1.57 -4.21 13.00
C PRO A 50 2.15 -5.64 12.93
N VAL A 51 2.12 -6.29 11.76
CA VAL A 51 2.63 -7.65 11.56
C VAL A 51 4.06 -7.61 11.01
N CYS A 52 4.29 -6.90 9.89
CA CYS A 52 5.62 -6.82 9.28
C CYS A 52 6.56 -5.89 10.04
N SER A 53 6.04 -4.97 10.87
CA SER A 53 6.78 -3.83 11.46
C SER A 53 7.44 -2.92 10.41
N ARG A 54 6.87 -2.89 9.20
CA ARG A 54 7.38 -2.19 8.02
C ARG A 54 6.52 -1.01 7.63
N LYS A 55 7.13 -0.06 6.93
CA LYS A 55 6.45 1.08 6.30
C LYS A 55 6.30 0.76 4.81
N CYS A 56 5.40 -0.18 4.49
CA CYS A 56 5.33 -0.83 3.17
C CYS A 56 5.31 0.16 2.00
N ASN A 57 4.53 1.23 2.10
CA ASN A 57 4.43 2.28 1.09
C ASN A 57 5.79 3.00 0.89
N GLN A 58 6.43 3.44 1.96
CA GLN A 58 7.73 4.13 1.86
C GLN A 58 8.86 3.20 1.42
N GLU A 59 8.82 1.92 1.81
CA GLU A 59 9.77 0.90 1.36
C GLU A 59 9.60 0.57 -0.13
N ARG A 60 8.35 0.54 -0.63
CA ARG A 60 8.07 0.39 -2.06
C ARG A 60 8.61 1.57 -2.85
N GLY A 61 8.35 2.80 -2.41
CA GLY A 61 8.76 4.01 -3.11
C GLY A 61 8.23 4.04 -4.55
N THR A 62 9.12 4.21 -5.53
CA THR A 62 8.78 4.16 -6.96
C THR A 62 8.92 2.77 -7.57
N GLY A 63 9.17 1.75 -6.75
CA GLY A 63 9.32 0.37 -7.20
C GLY A 63 8.03 -0.19 -7.80
N THR A 64 8.20 -1.10 -8.75
CA THR A 64 7.08 -1.89 -9.29
C THR A 64 6.34 -2.58 -8.16
N ILE A 65 5.01 -2.61 -8.23
CA ILE A 65 4.19 -3.44 -7.35
C ILE A 65 4.40 -4.89 -7.79
N ILE A 66 5.48 -5.48 -7.30
CA ILE A 66 5.65 -6.92 -7.35
C ILE A 66 4.67 -7.45 -6.30
N ALA A 67 3.86 -8.44 -6.70
CA ALA A 67 2.83 -9.13 -5.92
C ALA A 67 3.15 -9.20 -4.41
N PRO A 68 2.13 -9.21 -3.52
CA PRO A 68 2.29 -8.92 -2.10
C PRO A 68 3.52 -9.62 -1.55
N LEU A 69 4.37 -8.84 -0.86
CA LEU A 69 5.45 -9.35 -0.03
C LEU A 69 4.78 -10.32 0.96
N TYR A 70 4.68 -11.58 0.54
CA TYR A 70 4.10 -12.69 1.28
C TYR A 70 5.06 -12.96 2.42
N THR A 71 5.04 -12.13 3.45
CA THR A 71 5.83 -12.37 4.63
C THR A 71 5.05 -13.37 5.47
N SER A 72 5.50 -14.62 5.38
CA SER A 72 5.21 -15.75 6.27
C SER A 72 3.76 -15.82 6.76
N GLN A 73 2.91 -16.56 6.03
CA GLN A 73 1.86 -17.30 6.71
C GLN A 73 2.60 -18.23 7.69
N ASP A 74 2.46 -18.00 8.99
CA ASP A 74 2.66 -19.05 9.98
C ASP A 74 1.55 -20.10 9.75
N TRP A 75 1.96 -21.36 9.61
CA TRP A 75 1.11 -22.51 9.33
C TRP A 75 0.44 -23.03 10.60
#